data_AF-A0AAE1FFY6-F1
#
_entry.id   AF-A0AAE1FFY6-F1
#
_cell.length_a   1.000
_cell.length_b   1.000
_cell.length_c   1.000
_cell.angle_alpha   90.00
_cell.angle_beta   90.00
_cell.angle_gamma   90.00
#
_symmetry.space_group_name_H-M   'P 1'
#
loop_
_entity.id
_entity.type
_entity.pdbx_description
1 polymer ?
#
loop_
_entity_poly.entity_id
_entity_poly.type
_entity_poly.pdbx_seq_one_letter_code
_entity_poly.pdbx_strand_id
1 'polypeptide(L)'
;MKAKTDTDGGKMTIKPRDGQSAEEHTRKEMEGRGGRDVFLGPVDDYVLAPVARFSGAWDVPLLTPGGQPSAFDIRKDYPLLTRLKGYYTEVGRLFSSVVNHWGWEVLGLIYEENDEKEDGHSVCHFTLASIYEAFKKTKPHFEKFNRNSMTNFTQLLVNFQDKARSEC
;
A
#
# COMPACT_ATOMS: atom_id res chain seq x y z
N MET A 1 -2.66 -4.61 -31.62
CA MET A 1 -3.76 -3.77 -31.11
C MET A 1 -3.31 -2.31 -31.17
N LYS A 2 -3.93 -1.48 -32.01
CA LYS A 2 -3.69 -0.02 -31.99
C LYS A 2 -4.71 0.59 -31.03
N ALA A 3 -4.25 1.14 -29.91
CA ALA A 3 -5.10 1.99 -29.07
C ALA A 3 -5.43 3.25 -29.88
N LYS A 4 -6.73 3.49 -30.14
CA LYS A 4 -7.18 4.79 -30.63
C LYS A 4 -6.99 5.80 -29.50
N THR A 5 -6.21 6.84 -29.74
CA THR A 5 -6.23 8.04 -28.90
C THR A 5 -7.44 8.87 -29.31
N ASP A 6 -8.48 8.82 -28.51
CA ASP A 6 -9.68 9.65 -28.61
C ASP A 6 -9.43 10.97 -27.88
N THR A 7 -8.65 11.85 -28.51
CA THR A 7 -8.47 13.22 -28.02
C THR A 7 -8.93 14.15 -29.13
N ASP A 8 -10.03 14.88 -28.89
CA ASP A 8 -10.62 15.91 -29.76
C ASP A 8 -9.67 17.12 -29.96
N GLY A 9 -8.47 16.90 -30.49
CA GLY A 9 -7.44 17.93 -30.66
C GLY A 9 -6.80 18.42 -29.36
N GLY A 10 -7.12 17.84 -28.20
CA GLY A 10 -6.52 18.18 -26.90
C GLY A 10 -5.01 17.89 -26.86
N LYS A 11 -4.22 18.87 -26.40
CA LYS A 11 -2.77 18.72 -26.21
C LYS A 11 -2.45 18.42 -24.74
N MET A 12 -1.99 17.21 -24.46
CA MET A 12 -1.52 16.84 -23.12
C MET A 12 -0.18 17.52 -22.83
N THR A 13 -0.10 18.21 -21.69
CA THR A 13 1.14 18.83 -21.19
C THR A 13 1.48 18.23 -19.83
N ILE A 14 2.65 17.59 -19.73
CA ILE A 14 3.12 16.97 -18.48
C ILE A 14 4.09 17.91 -17.79
N LYS A 15 3.88 18.14 -16.48
CA LYS A 15 4.80 18.87 -15.62
C LYS A 15 5.37 17.90 -14.57
N PRO A 16 6.57 17.32 -14.80
CA PRO A 16 7.16 16.37 -13.86
C PRO A 16 7.59 17.08 -12.56
N ARG A 17 7.52 16.36 -11.44
CA ARG A 17 7.91 16.84 -10.10
C ARG A 17 8.55 15.70 -9.31
N ASP A 18 9.46 16.05 -8.40
CA ASP A 18 10.12 15.09 -7.53
C ASP A 18 9.20 14.65 -6.39
N GLY A 19 9.04 13.33 -6.22
CA GLY A 19 8.10 12.73 -5.27
C GLY A 19 8.42 13.01 -3.80
N GLN A 20 9.69 13.26 -3.46
CA GLN A 20 10.12 13.51 -2.07
C GLN A 20 9.64 14.86 -1.48
N SER A 21 9.15 15.77 -2.32
CA SER A 21 8.63 17.09 -1.92
C SER A 21 7.14 17.25 -2.25
N ALA A 22 6.45 16.17 -2.63
CA ALA A 22 5.15 16.27 -3.28
C ALA A 22 4.10 16.98 -2.41
N GLU A 23 4.06 16.78 -1.09
CA GLU A 23 3.07 17.45 -0.24
C GLU A 23 3.17 18.99 -0.27
N GLU A 24 4.35 19.54 -0.02
CA GLU A 24 4.54 20.99 0.05
C GLU A 24 4.50 21.63 -1.35
N HIS A 25 5.03 20.93 -2.35
CA HIS A 25 5.03 21.42 -3.73
C HIS A 25 3.63 21.39 -4.34
N THR A 26 2.88 20.30 -4.15
CA THR A 26 1.50 20.17 -4.67
C THR A 26 0.57 21.20 -4.03
N ARG A 27 0.75 21.51 -2.74
CA ARG A 27 -0.03 22.57 -2.07
C ARG A 27 0.18 23.96 -2.69
N LYS A 28 1.44 24.42 -2.79
CA LYS A 28 1.79 25.72 -3.40
C LYS A 28 1.31 25.82 -4.84
N GLU A 29 1.32 24.68 -5.52
CA GLU A 29 0.91 24.56 -6.90
C GLU A 29 -0.59 24.73 -7.11
N MET A 30 -1.43 24.16 -6.24
CA MET A 30 -2.89 24.29 -6.31
C MET A 30 -3.39 25.64 -5.80
N GLU A 31 -2.61 26.36 -5.00
CA GLU A 31 -2.82 27.78 -4.68
C GLU A 31 -2.61 28.67 -5.91
N GLY A 32 -1.77 28.24 -6.86
CA GLY A 32 -1.59 28.89 -8.16
C GLY A 32 -2.72 28.54 -9.13
N ARG A 33 -3.45 29.54 -9.62
CA ARG A 33 -4.63 29.44 -10.54
C ARG A 33 -4.38 28.78 -11.92
N GLY A 34 -3.32 28.02 -12.12
CA GLY A 34 -3.12 27.20 -13.31
C GLY A 34 -3.81 25.86 -13.16
N GLY A 35 -4.96 25.67 -13.80
CA GLY A 35 -5.75 24.44 -13.76
C GLY A 35 -4.89 23.20 -14.06
N ARG A 36 -5.02 22.18 -13.20
CA ARG A 36 -4.50 20.83 -13.44
C ARG A 36 -5.71 19.94 -13.67
N ASP A 37 -5.71 19.23 -14.79
CA ASP A 37 -6.82 18.34 -15.12
C ASP A 37 -6.70 16.99 -14.40
N VAL A 38 -5.48 16.55 -14.05
CA VAL A 38 -5.22 15.25 -13.41
C VAL A 38 -3.86 15.21 -12.71
N PHE A 39 -3.77 14.44 -11.62
CA PHE A 39 -2.51 14.03 -10.99
C PHE A 39 -2.10 12.61 -11.42
N LEU A 40 -0.81 12.44 -11.73
CA LEU A 40 -0.20 11.14 -11.99
C LEU A 40 0.83 10.82 -10.89
N GLY A 41 0.57 9.79 -10.08
CA GLY A 41 1.29 9.53 -8.83
C GLY A 41 0.76 10.38 -7.66
N PRO A 42 1.45 10.42 -6.51
CA PRO A 42 2.70 9.72 -6.15
C PRO A 42 2.53 8.20 -6.02
N VAL A 43 3.65 7.46 -6.01
CA VAL A 43 3.66 5.99 -5.86
C VAL A 43 3.86 5.56 -4.41
N ASP A 44 4.66 6.30 -3.65
CA ASP A 44 4.89 6.04 -2.23
C ASP A 44 3.60 6.26 -1.44
N ASP A 45 3.23 5.30 -0.60
CA ASP A 45 1.93 5.29 0.09
C ASP A 45 1.82 6.41 1.13
N TYR A 46 2.92 6.80 1.80
CA TYR A 46 2.90 7.87 2.80
C TYR A 46 2.73 9.23 2.16
N VAL A 47 3.42 9.48 1.05
CA VAL A 47 3.29 10.71 0.28
C VAL A 47 1.94 10.77 -0.46
N LEU A 48 1.44 9.62 -0.94
CA LEU A 48 0.16 9.53 -1.65
C LEU A 48 -1.03 9.87 -0.75
N ALA A 49 -1.02 9.43 0.51
CA ALA A 49 -2.16 9.60 1.41
C ALA A 49 -2.66 11.05 1.55
N PRO A 50 -1.83 12.06 1.85
CA PRO A 50 -2.28 13.45 1.89
C PRO A 50 -2.65 14.00 0.52
N VAL A 51 -1.89 13.71 -0.54
CA VAL A 51 -2.20 14.20 -1.90
C VAL A 51 -3.56 13.68 -2.38
N ALA A 52 -3.87 12.41 -2.11
CA ALA A 52 -5.15 11.79 -2.46
C ALA A 52 -6.34 12.29 -1.60
N ARG A 53 -6.09 12.81 -0.40
CA ARG A 53 -7.13 13.49 0.40
C ARG A 53 -7.42 14.89 -0.16
N PHE A 54 -6.36 15.63 -0.50
CA PHE A 54 -6.51 16.97 -1.08
C PHE A 54 -7.09 16.94 -2.49
N SER A 55 -6.86 15.87 -3.27
CA SER A 55 -7.43 15.74 -4.62
C SER A 55 -8.95 15.88 -4.62
N GLY A 56 -9.63 15.35 -3.60
CA GLY A 56 -11.08 15.53 -3.40
C GLY A 56 -11.49 16.97 -3.08
N ALA A 57 -10.66 17.70 -2.31
CA ALA A 57 -10.92 19.11 -2.02
C ALA A 57 -10.65 20.03 -3.22
N TRP A 58 -9.73 19.64 -4.10
CA TRP A 58 -9.38 20.38 -5.30
C TRP A 58 -10.22 20.00 -6.53
N ASP A 59 -11.05 18.96 -6.43
CA ASP A 59 -11.83 18.39 -7.53
C ASP A 59 -10.96 18.00 -8.74
N VAL A 60 -9.79 17.40 -8.47
CA VAL A 60 -8.86 16.94 -9.50
C VAL A 60 -8.64 15.43 -9.36
N PRO A 61 -8.90 14.62 -10.41
CA PRO A 61 -8.66 13.18 -10.36
C PRO A 61 -7.20 12.84 -10.13
N LEU A 62 -6.94 11.76 -9.39
CA LEU A 62 -5.59 11.26 -9.12
C LEU A 62 -5.46 9.81 -9.58
N LEU A 63 -4.54 9.57 -10.51
CA LEU A 63 -4.21 8.26 -11.05
C LEU A 63 -2.83 7.83 -10.56
N THR A 64 -2.72 6.65 -9.96
CA THR A 64 -1.42 6.16 -9.45
C THR A 64 -1.27 4.64 -9.56
N PRO A 65 -0.06 4.12 -9.83
CA PRO A 65 0.24 2.70 -9.65
C PRO A 65 0.54 2.31 -8.18
N GLY A 66 0.56 3.26 -7.25
CA GLY A 66 0.69 3.05 -5.80
C GLY A 66 -0.68 2.87 -5.10
N GLY A 67 -0.74 3.14 -3.79
CA GLY A 67 -1.98 3.04 -3.01
C GLY A 67 -2.38 1.60 -2.72
N GLN A 68 -1.39 0.72 -2.55
CA GLN A 68 -1.60 -0.72 -2.39
C GLN A 68 -2.21 -1.11 -1.02
N PRO A 69 -1.95 -0.41 0.10
CA PRO A 69 -2.58 -0.66 1.38
C PRO A 69 -4.11 -0.55 1.34
N SER A 70 -4.78 -1.38 2.15
CA SER A 70 -6.24 -1.39 2.27
C SER A 70 -6.83 -0.09 2.83
N ALA A 71 -6.00 0.75 3.48
CA ALA A 71 -6.42 2.08 3.93
C ALA A 71 -6.97 2.93 2.78
N PHE A 72 -6.45 2.78 1.56
CA PHE A 72 -6.91 3.48 0.36
C PHE A 72 -8.23 2.96 -0.21
N ASP A 73 -8.83 1.91 0.36
CA ASP A 73 -10.14 1.39 -0.06
C ASP A 73 -11.29 2.28 0.46
N ILE A 74 -11.03 3.17 1.42
CA ILE A 74 -12.02 4.08 2.01
C ILE A 74 -12.32 5.23 1.04
N ARG A 75 -13.30 5.03 0.15
CA ARG A 75 -13.73 6.02 -0.85
C ARG A 75 -14.14 7.37 -0.27
N LYS A 76 -14.62 7.41 0.98
CA LYS A 76 -14.95 8.64 1.68
C LYS A 76 -13.73 9.54 1.87
N ASP A 77 -12.58 8.93 2.15
CA ASP A 77 -11.32 9.65 2.43
C ASP A 77 -10.52 9.91 1.13
N TYR A 78 -10.76 9.08 0.11
CA TYR A 78 -10.06 9.12 -1.19
C TYR A 78 -11.04 9.09 -2.37
N PRO A 79 -11.90 10.12 -2.53
CA PRO A 79 -13.02 10.08 -3.47
C PRO A 79 -12.58 10.05 -4.95
N LEU A 80 -11.49 10.75 -5.28
CA LEU A 80 -11.00 10.90 -6.65
C LEU A 80 -9.73 10.08 -6.95
N LEU A 81 -9.40 9.13 -6.07
CA LEU A 81 -8.26 8.23 -6.23
C LEU A 81 -8.63 7.05 -7.14
N THR A 82 -7.85 6.88 -8.21
CA THR A 82 -7.91 5.71 -9.10
C THR A 82 -6.56 5.01 -9.12
N ARG A 83 -6.56 3.76 -8.67
CA ARG A 83 -5.36 2.91 -8.60
C ARG A 83 -5.26 2.04 -9.84
N LEU A 84 -4.09 2.01 -10.46
CA LEU A 84 -3.84 1.32 -11.72
C LEU A 84 -3.20 -0.06 -11.56
N LYS A 85 -2.79 -0.43 -10.33
CA LYS A 85 -2.12 -1.69 -10.01
C LYS A 85 -2.92 -2.47 -8.97
N GLY A 86 -2.67 -3.79 -8.91
CA GLY A 86 -3.19 -4.66 -7.85
C GLY A 86 -2.82 -4.20 -6.45
N TYR A 87 -3.74 -4.46 -5.52
CA TYR A 87 -3.72 -4.00 -4.13
C TYR A 87 -3.46 -5.16 -3.17
N TYR A 88 -2.95 -4.89 -1.97
CA TYR A 88 -2.54 -5.95 -1.05
C TYR A 88 -3.71 -6.85 -0.62
N THR A 89 -4.95 -6.36 -0.61
CA THR A 89 -6.10 -7.22 -0.26
C THR A 89 -6.33 -8.37 -1.25
N GLU A 90 -5.86 -8.29 -2.50
CA GLU A 90 -5.84 -9.44 -3.42
C GLU A 90 -4.82 -10.51 -2.99
N VAL A 91 -3.69 -10.11 -2.40
CA VAL A 91 -2.72 -11.06 -1.83
C VAL A 91 -3.36 -11.81 -0.67
N GLY A 92 -4.06 -11.11 0.22
CA GLY A 92 -4.84 -11.75 1.29
C GLY A 92 -5.89 -12.74 0.78
N ARG A 93 -6.63 -12.39 -0.28
CA ARG A 93 -7.62 -13.29 -0.92
C ARG A 93 -6.99 -14.50 -1.58
N LEU A 94 -5.87 -14.31 -2.28
CA LEU A 94 -5.11 -15.40 -2.89
C LEU A 94 -4.63 -16.38 -1.80
N PHE A 95 -4.03 -15.85 -0.74
CA PHE A 95 -3.54 -16.68 0.37
C PHE A 95 -4.67 -17.40 1.09
N SER A 96 -5.81 -16.73 1.31
CA SER A 96 -7.03 -17.35 1.81
C SER A 96 -7.47 -18.54 0.96
N SER A 97 -7.46 -18.38 -0.36
CA SER A 97 -7.82 -19.46 -1.28
C SER A 97 -6.86 -20.66 -1.19
N VAL A 98 -5.55 -20.42 -1.09
CA VAL A 98 -4.53 -21.47 -0.96
C VAL A 98 -4.67 -22.24 0.36
N VAL A 99 -4.74 -21.51 1.48
CA VAL A 99 -4.89 -22.10 2.82
C VAL A 99 -6.15 -22.94 2.93
N ASN A 100 -7.28 -22.41 2.44
CA ASN A 100 -8.56 -23.13 2.46
C ASN A 100 -8.54 -24.35 1.54
N HIS A 101 -7.83 -24.29 0.41
CA HIS A 101 -7.72 -25.42 -0.50
C HIS A 101 -6.97 -26.60 0.13
N TRP A 102 -5.96 -26.33 0.96
CA TRP A 102 -5.11 -27.36 1.58
C TRP A 102 -5.51 -27.67 3.03
N GLY A 103 -6.51 -26.97 3.57
CA GLY A 103 -7.00 -27.18 4.94
C GLY A 103 -5.98 -26.83 6.02
N TRP A 104 -5.13 -25.83 5.80
CA TRP A 104 -4.17 -25.42 6.84
C TRP A 104 -4.88 -24.64 7.96
N GLU A 105 -4.78 -25.15 9.18
CA GLU A 105 -5.45 -24.54 10.35
C GLU A 105 -4.53 -23.57 11.11
N VAL A 106 -3.21 -23.75 11.01
CA VAL A 106 -2.21 -22.94 11.69
C VAL A 106 -1.44 -22.10 10.68
N LEU A 107 -1.42 -20.80 10.91
CA LEU A 107 -0.68 -19.83 10.09
C LEU A 107 0.26 -19.02 10.98
N GLY A 108 1.52 -18.96 10.57
CA GLY A 108 2.52 -18.06 11.14
C GLY A 108 3.04 -17.09 10.07
N LEU A 109 3.24 -15.83 10.45
CA LEU A 109 3.75 -14.77 9.58
C LEU A 109 5.09 -14.23 10.11
N ILE A 110 6.12 -14.12 9.26
CA ILE A 110 7.37 -13.42 9.61
C ILE A 110 7.63 -12.36 8.54
N TYR A 111 7.94 -11.14 8.97
CA TYR A 111 8.27 -10.05 8.05
C TYR A 111 9.31 -9.08 8.60
N GLU A 112 9.93 -8.38 7.65
CA GLU A 112 10.80 -7.25 7.93
C GLU A 112 9.96 -6.00 8.24
N GLU A 113 10.31 -5.29 9.30
CA GLU A 113 9.67 -4.05 9.73
C GLU A 113 10.71 -2.97 9.98
N ASN A 114 10.31 -1.71 9.77
CA ASN A 114 11.14 -0.56 10.11
C ASN A 114 11.12 -0.36 11.64
N ASP A 115 12.28 -0.14 12.26
CA ASP A 115 12.39 0.04 13.71
C ASP A 115 11.96 1.46 14.14
N GLU A 116 12.12 2.44 13.26
CA GLU A 116 11.83 3.83 13.55
C GLU A 116 10.35 4.13 13.29
N LYS A 117 9.66 4.63 14.32
CA LYS A 117 8.26 5.05 14.20
C LYS A 117 8.06 6.15 13.14
N GLU A 118 9.11 6.93 12.86
CA GLU A 118 9.09 8.04 11.90
C GLU A 118 9.08 7.56 10.44
N ASP A 119 9.66 6.38 10.14
CA ASP A 119 9.69 5.80 8.79
C ASP A 119 8.38 5.12 8.39
N GLY A 120 7.47 4.95 9.35
CA GLY A 120 6.24 4.19 9.18
C GLY A 120 6.47 2.70 8.94
N HIS A 121 5.37 1.98 8.73
CA HIS A 121 5.34 0.57 8.37
C HIS A 121 5.94 0.28 7.00
N SER A 122 6.67 -0.84 6.91
CA SER A 122 7.28 -1.33 5.69
C SER A 122 6.27 -1.87 4.67
N VAL A 123 6.70 -2.04 3.42
CA VAL A 123 5.93 -2.75 2.39
C VAL A 123 5.61 -4.19 2.82
N CYS A 124 6.52 -4.85 3.53
CA CYS A 124 6.32 -6.20 4.04
C CYS A 124 5.23 -6.22 5.12
N HIS A 125 5.18 -5.21 5.98
CA HIS A 125 4.09 -5.04 6.94
C HIS A 125 2.75 -4.96 6.22
N PHE A 126 2.58 -4.04 5.27
CA PHE A 126 1.29 -3.86 4.60
C PHE A 126 0.85 -5.11 3.81
N THR A 127 1.81 -5.80 3.21
CA THR A 127 1.55 -7.06 2.50
C THR A 127 1.04 -8.13 3.47
N LEU A 128 1.73 -8.37 4.59
CA LEU A 128 1.30 -9.40 5.54
C LEU A 128 0.11 -8.98 6.38
N ALA A 129 -0.11 -7.68 6.61
CA ALA A 129 -1.33 -7.16 7.22
C ALA A 129 -2.57 -7.55 6.42
N SER A 130 -2.48 -7.57 5.08
CA SER A 130 -3.59 -8.02 4.23
C SER A 130 -3.91 -9.51 4.43
N ILE A 131 -2.90 -10.34 4.62
CA ILE A 131 -3.05 -11.77 4.92
C ILE A 131 -3.62 -11.93 6.33
N TYR A 132 -3.05 -11.22 7.31
CA TYR A 132 -3.55 -11.23 8.69
C TYR A 132 -5.03 -10.85 8.77
N GLU A 133 -5.46 -9.80 8.07
CA GLU A 133 -6.87 -9.39 8.02
C GLU A 133 -7.77 -10.46 7.38
N ALA A 134 -7.31 -11.17 6.35
CA ALA A 134 -8.04 -12.29 5.76
C ALA A 134 -8.25 -13.46 6.75
N PHE A 135 -7.34 -13.62 7.72
CA PHE A 135 -7.38 -14.67 8.75
C PHE A 135 -7.64 -14.14 10.17
N LYS A 136 -8.17 -12.93 10.31
CA LYS A 136 -8.34 -12.26 11.62
C LYS A 136 -9.10 -13.08 12.66
N LYS A 137 -9.97 -13.99 12.22
CA LYS A 137 -10.71 -14.93 13.08
C LYS A 137 -9.81 -15.96 13.77
N THR A 138 -8.81 -16.49 13.07
CA THR A 138 -7.87 -17.48 13.61
C THR A 138 -6.71 -16.83 14.35
N LYS A 139 -6.52 -15.51 14.19
CA LYS A 139 -5.45 -14.70 14.81
C LYS A 139 -4.06 -15.34 14.59
N PRO A 140 -3.57 -15.38 13.34
CA PRO A 140 -2.26 -15.94 13.02
C PRO A 140 -1.16 -15.37 13.91
N HIS A 141 -0.24 -16.21 14.38
CA HIS A 141 0.94 -15.72 15.08
C HIS A 141 1.83 -14.95 14.10
N PHE A 142 2.49 -13.90 14.58
CA PHE A 142 3.47 -13.20 13.77
C PHE A 142 4.69 -12.77 14.56
N GLU A 143 5.85 -12.77 13.89
CA GLU A 143 7.10 -12.19 14.37
C GLU A 143 7.58 -11.15 13.36
N LYS A 144 8.24 -10.11 13.86
CA LYS A 144 8.85 -9.09 13.01
C LYS A 144 10.33 -8.97 13.34
N PHE A 145 11.12 -8.64 12.33
CA PHE A 145 12.54 -8.36 12.51
C PHE A 145 12.94 -7.10 11.76
N ASN A 146 14.04 -6.50 12.17
CA ASN A 146 14.66 -5.43 11.43
C ASN A 146 16.00 -5.93 10.88
N ARG A 147 16.23 -5.68 9.59
CA ARG A 147 17.42 -6.13 8.86
C ARG A 147 18.69 -5.40 9.31
N ASN A 148 18.56 -4.13 9.67
CA ASN A 148 19.67 -3.25 10.05
C ASN A 148 20.03 -3.39 11.53
N SER A 149 19.16 -3.99 12.34
CA SER A 149 19.47 -4.33 13.73
C SER A 149 20.07 -5.73 13.84
N MET A 150 20.84 -5.96 14.90
CA MET A 150 21.46 -7.26 15.18
C MET A 150 20.40 -8.24 15.70
N THR A 151 19.56 -8.75 14.79
CA THR A 151 18.50 -9.72 15.09
C THR A 151 19.11 -11.10 15.35
N ASN A 152 18.80 -11.68 16.51
CA ASN A 152 19.11 -13.08 16.78
C ASN A 152 18.08 -13.98 16.08
N PHE A 153 18.36 -14.33 14.83
CA PHE A 153 17.47 -15.17 14.01
C PHE A 153 17.24 -16.56 14.60
N THR A 154 18.21 -17.13 15.33
CA THR A 154 18.03 -18.42 16.00
C THR A 154 16.90 -18.32 17.04
N GLN A 155 16.93 -17.30 17.90
CA GLN A 155 15.89 -17.11 18.90
C GLN A 155 14.53 -16.77 18.27
N LEU A 156 14.53 -15.94 17.22
CA LEU A 156 13.31 -15.59 16.48
C LEU A 156 12.65 -16.84 15.90
N LEU A 157 13.42 -17.70 15.23
CA LEU A 157 12.88 -18.90 14.59
C LEU A 157 12.42 -19.96 15.61
N VAL A 158 13.11 -20.11 16.74
CA VAL A 158 12.66 -20.98 17.85
C VAL A 158 11.31 -20.50 18.39
N ASN A 159 11.20 -19.20 18.71
CA ASN A 159 9.95 -18.63 19.22
C ASN A 159 8.79 -18.75 18.21
N PHE A 160 9.09 -18.55 16.92
CA PHE A 160 8.11 -18.67 15.86
C PHE A 160 7.65 -20.12 15.66
N GLN A 161 8.58 -21.08 15.70
CA GLN A 161 8.28 -22.50 15.58
C GLN A 161 7.27 -22.97 16.62
N ASP A 162 7.42 -22.55 17.88
CA ASP A 162 6.58 -22.97 18.99
C ASP A 162 5.11 -22.51 18.85
N LYS A 163 4.87 -21.45 18.07
CA LYS A 163 3.56 -20.82 17.91
C LYS A 163 2.92 -20.99 16.55
N ALA A 164 3.72 -21.37 15.54
CA ALA A 164 3.27 -21.56 14.16
C ALA A 164 3.05 -23.05 13.80
N ARG A 165 3.06 -23.95 14.78
CA ARG A 165 2.76 -25.38 14.62
C ARG A 165 1.57 -25.77 15.51
N SER A 166 0.74 -26.68 15.04
CA SER A 166 -0.26 -27.34 15.89
C SER A 166 0.47 -28.16 16.96
N GLU A 167 -0.09 -28.25 18.17
CA GLU A 167 0.32 -29.29 19.12
C GLU A 167 0.13 -30.65 18.43
N CYS A 168 1.22 -31.42 18.30
CA CYS A 168 1.19 -32.77 17.76
C CYS A 168 0.70 -33.78 18.81
#